data_AF-A0A444R0N3-F1
#
_entry.id   AF-A0A444R0N3-F1
#
_cell.length_a   1.000
_cell.length_b   1.000
_cell.length_c   1.000
_cell.angle_alpha   90.00
_cell.angle_beta   90.00
_cell.angle_gamma   90.00
#
_symmetry.space_group_name_H-M   'P 1'
#
loop_
_entity.id
_entity.type
_entity.pdbx_description
1 polymer ?
#
loop_
_entity_poly.entity_id
_entity_poly.type
_entity_poly.pdbx_seq_one_letter_code
_entity_poly.pdbx_strand_id
1 'polypeptide(L)'
;KNAFLREGDSDLLIWNVTGNHWPFEIYKTLFSLKLPDIAGNPFSEIDLFTGEEGDTYRNGHILEDGRIESRDPFYREDFTVLYRWPHALLGNAPAPQTTNIFSHLLLPSTSTLLICFPCLFLACGWLYLWKRRPQFTPVDVIETDVIPPDYTPGVLRLDAKLVYDDKGFCADIVNLIVKGKIHLEDQYDKNQQILIRVNEGATRNNAVLLPAEQ
;
A
#
# COMPACT_ATOMS: atom_id res chain seq x y z
N LYS A 1 10.54 7.43 -23.53
CA LYS A 1 9.52 6.36 -23.73
C LYS A 1 9.88 5.55 -24.96
N ASN A 2 9.68 4.23 -24.94
CA ASN A 2 9.99 3.36 -26.08
C ASN A 2 8.71 3.11 -26.87
N ALA A 3 8.78 3.16 -28.20
CA ALA A 3 7.63 2.94 -29.07
C ALA A 3 8.08 2.30 -30.39
N PHE A 4 7.22 1.42 -30.91
CA PHE A 4 7.31 0.94 -32.28
C PHE A 4 6.01 1.31 -32.99
N LEU A 5 6.13 2.09 -34.06
CA LEU A 5 5.02 2.69 -34.78
C LEU A 5 5.09 2.27 -36.24
N ARG A 6 3.93 2.05 -36.84
CA ARG A 6 3.79 1.78 -38.28
C ARG A 6 3.02 2.93 -38.91
N GLU A 7 3.67 3.64 -39.84
CA GLU A 7 3.13 4.83 -40.49
C GLU A 7 3.22 4.65 -42.01
N GLY A 8 2.08 4.34 -42.64
CA GLY A 8 2.01 4.05 -44.07
C GLY A 8 2.92 2.89 -44.47
N ASP A 9 3.86 3.18 -45.37
CA ASP A 9 4.85 2.23 -45.88
C ASP A 9 6.18 2.23 -45.08
N SER A 10 6.22 2.90 -43.92
CA SER A 10 7.41 2.97 -43.07
C SER A 10 7.14 2.45 -41.66
N ASP A 11 8.12 1.75 -41.10
CA ASP A 11 8.16 1.33 -39.71
C ASP A 11 9.16 2.23 -38.96
N LEU A 12 8.79 2.63 -37.74
CA LEU A 12 9.52 3.59 -36.91
C LEU A 12 9.77 2.98 -35.52
N LEU A 13 11.02 2.99 -35.08
CA LEU A 13 11.42 2.63 -33.73
C LEU A 13 11.93 3.86 -32.99
N ILE A 14 11.33 4.13 -31.84
CA ILE A 14 11.80 5.10 -30.86
C ILE A 14 12.26 4.31 -29.64
N TRP A 15 13.54 4.44 -29.28
CA TRP A 15 14.12 3.67 -28.20
C TRP A 15 14.97 4.56 -27.28
N ASN A 16 14.62 4.60 -26.00
CA ASN A 16 15.51 5.15 -24.98
C ASN A 16 16.58 4.10 -24.65
N VAL A 17 17.82 4.40 -25.02
CA VAL A 17 18.99 3.52 -24.89
C VAL A 17 19.52 3.55 -23.46
N THR A 18 19.64 4.73 -22.86
CA THR A 18 20.22 4.87 -21.51
C THR A 18 19.18 4.57 -20.43
N GLY A 19 17.90 4.83 -20.66
CA GLY A 19 16.88 4.87 -19.62
C GLY A 19 16.76 6.28 -19.02
N ASN A 20 16.15 6.41 -17.84
CA ASN A 20 15.82 7.70 -17.26
C ASN A 20 16.48 7.88 -15.87
N HIS A 21 17.01 9.07 -15.60
CA HIS A 21 17.42 9.53 -14.27
C HIS A 21 18.42 8.65 -13.49
N TRP A 22 19.43 8.09 -14.18
CA TRP A 22 20.46 7.32 -13.48
C TRP A 22 21.25 8.19 -12.48
N PRO A 23 21.56 7.68 -11.27
CA PRO A 23 22.29 8.43 -10.25
C PRO A 23 23.81 8.49 -10.51
N PHE A 24 24.29 7.80 -11.55
CA PHE A 24 25.70 7.73 -11.94
C PHE A 24 25.89 8.18 -13.39
N GLU A 25 27.12 8.57 -13.71
CA GLU A 25 27.52 9.02 -15.04
C GLU A 25 27.75 7.83 -15.98
N ILE A 26 27.15 7.90 -17.17
CA ILE A 26 27.31 6.92 -18.24
C ILE A 26 28.38 7.46 -19.17
N TYR A 27 29.61 6.96 -19.03
CA TYR A 27 30.76 7.46 -19.77
C TYR A 27 30.66 7.30 -21.28
N LYS A 28 30.03 6.21 -21.73
CA LYS A 28 29.94 5.89 -23.15
C LYS A 28 28.74 5.01 -23.45
N THR A 29 28.01 5.37 -24.49
CA THR A 29 26.84 4.64 -24.95
C THR A 29 27.00 4.27 -26.41
N LEU A 30 26.74 2.99 -26.73
CA LEU A 30 26.73 2.49 -28.09
C LEU A 30 25.40 1.76 -28.31
N PHE A 31 24.71 2.12 -29.38
CA PHE A 31 23.50 1.44 -29.82
C PHE A 31 23.67 0.91 -31.25
N SER A 32 23.26 -0.34 -31.46
CA SER A 32 23.29 -0.99 -32.77
C SER A 32 21.98 -1.75 -32.96
N LEU A 33 21.22 -1.34 -33.99
CA LEU A 33 20.04 -2.05 -34.43
C LEU A 33 20.42 -2.95 -35.61
N LYS A 34 20.13 -4.24 -35.49
CA LYS A 34 20.30 -5.21 -36.58
C LYS A 34 18.96 -5.84 -36.90
N LEU A 35 18.55 -5.74 -38.15
CA LEU A 35 17.39 -6.44 -38.66
C LEU A 35 17.83 -7.80 -39.22
N PRO A 36 17.02 -8.87 -39.06
CA PRO A 36 17.35 -10.18 -39.61
C PRO A 36 17.42 -10.14 -41.14
N ASP A 37 18.32 -10.95 -41.71
CA ASP A 37 18.46 -11.21 -43.15
C ASP A 37 18.75 -10.00 -44.06
N ILE A 38 19.26 -8.91 -43.50
CA ILE A 38 19.62 -7.70 -44.27
C ILE A 38 21.10 -7.38 -44.12
N ALA A 39 21.80 -7.27 -45.24
CA ALA A 39 23.19 -6.83 -45.30
C ALA A 39 23.27 -5.32 -45.56
N GLY A 40 24.06 -4.61 -44.77
CA GLY A 40 24.25 -3.15 -44.88
C GLY A 40 23.34 -2.34 -43.95
N ASN A 41 23.18 -1.06 -44.25
CA ASN A 41 22.34 -0.12 -43.51
C ASN A 41 20.99 0.03 -44.22
N PRO A 42 19.90 -0.60 -43.72
CA PRO A 42 18.58 -0.53 -44.34
C PRO A 42 17.74 0.67 -43.87
N PHE A 43 18.30 1.54 -43.03
CA PHE A 43 17.57 2.62 -42.40
C PHE A 43 17.46 3.80 -43.35
N SER A 44 16.24 4.29 -43.55
CA SER A 44 15.96 5.48 -44.37
C SER A 44 16.25 6.77 -43.60
N GLU A 45 16.06 6.74 -42.28
CA GLU A 45 16.30 7.87 -41.38
C GLU A 45 16.82 7.34 -40.05
N ILE A 46 17.84 8.01 -39.52
CA ILE A 46 18.40 7.76 -38.20
C ILE A 46 18.54 9.12 -37.53
N ASP A 47 17.87 9.28 -36.40
CA ASP A 47 17.98 10.47 -35.56
C ASP A 47 18.34 10.07 -34.13
N LEU A 48 18.98 10.99 -33.42
CA LEU A 48 19.31 10.85 -32.01
C LEU A 48 18.89 12.13 -31.28
N PHE A 49 18.41 11.95 -30.06
CA PHE A 49 17.91 13.01 -29.20
C PHE A 49 18.47 12.81 -27.79
N THR A 50 18.98 13.91 -27.22
CA THR A 50 19.63 13.94 -25.91
C THR A 50 19.08 15.08 -25.06
N GLY A 51 19.08 14.92 -23.74
CA GLY A 51 18.69 15.96 -22.78
C GLY A 51 17.56 15.53 -21.85
N GLU A 52 16.86 16.50 -21.27
CA GLU A 52 15.67 16.25 -20.44
C GLU A 52 14.41 16.04 -21.30
N GLU A 53 13.27 15.74 -20.66
CA GLU A 53 12.01 15.55 -21.37
C GLU A 53 11.59 16.82 -22.12
N GLY A 54 11.60 16.76 -23.46
CA GLY A 54 11.27 17.88 -24.35
C GLY A 54 12.47 18.50 -25.05
N ASP A 55 13.69 18.16 -24.63
CA ASP A 55 14.90 18.61 -25.29
C ASP A 55 15.15 17.87 -26.61
N THR A 56 15.82 18.55 -27.54
CA THR A 56 16.13 18.04 -28.89
C THR A 56 17.61 18.13 -29.23
N TYR A 57 18.47 18.14 -28.21
CA TYR A 57 19.91 18.18 -28.44
C TYR A 57 20.38 16.91 -29.15
N ARG A 58 21.48 17.02 -29.90
CA ARG A 58 22.03 15.93 -30.71
C ARG A 58 23.45 15.62 -30.27
N ASN A 59 23.60 15.04 -29.07
CA ASN A 59 24.92 14.69 -28.55
C ASN A 59 25.37 13.26 -28.90
N GLY A 60 25.75 13.03 -30.15
CA GLY A 60 26.24 11.74 -30.60
C GLY A 60 26.72 11.74 -32.05
N HIS A 61 27.27 10.61 -32.47
CA HIS A 61 27.71 10.33 -33.83
C HIS A 61 26.93 9.16 -34.40
N ILE A 62 26.48 9.32 -35.65
CA ILE A 62 25.87 8.26 -36.44
C ILE A 62 26.95 7.72 -37.36
N LEU A 63 27.25 6.43 -37.27
CA LEU A 63 28.22 5.74 -38.12
C LEU A 63 27.55 5.29 -39.43
N GLU A 64 28.35 5.09 -40.47
CA GLU A 64 27.87 4.67 -41.80
C GLU A 64 27.09 3.35 -41.78
N ASP A 65 27.43 2.47 -40.85
CA ASP A 65 26.77 1.18 -40.63
C ASP A 65 25.44 1.27 -39.85
N GLY A 66 25.01 2.48 -39.49
CA GLY A 66 23.78 2.73 -38.74
C GLY A 66 23.93 2.56 -37.23
N ARG A 67 25.14 2.36 -36.70
CA ARG A 67 25.40 2.43 -35.26
C ARG A 67 25.39 3.86 -34.77
N ILE A 68 25.02 4.05 -33.51
CA ILE A 68 25.04 5.34 -32.84
C ILE A 68 25.97 5.26 -31.64
N GLU A 69 26.85 6.25 -31.52
CA GLU A 69 27.83 6.39 -30.45
C GLU A 69 27.66 7.74 -29.74
N SER A 70 27.71 7.74 -28.41
CA SER A 70 27.70 8.98 -27.64
C SER A 70 29.02 9.75 -27.80
N ARG A 71 28.94 11.07 -27.87
CA ARG A 71 30.14 11.93 -27.90
C ARG A 71 30.65 12.22 -26.50
N ASP A 72 29.74 12.65 -25.61
CA ASP A 72 30.06 12.97 -24.23
C ASP A 72 29.41 11.96 -23.26
N PRO A 73 29.88 11.92 -22.01
CA PRO A 73 29.19 11.21 -20.93
C PRO A 73 27.81 11.79 -20.65
N PHE A 74 26.87 10.93 -20.25
CA PHE A 74 25.53 11.36 -19.83
C PHE A 74 25.37 11.26 -18.31
N TYR A 75 24.85 12.31 -17.68
CA TYR A 75 24.48 12.30 -16.26
C TYR A 75 23.04 12.75 -16.08
N ARG A 76 22.16 11.85 -15.66
CA ARG A 76 20.71 12.08 -15.51
C ARG A 76 19.96 12.49 -16.79
N GLU A 77 20.62 12.52 -17.93
CA GLU A 77 20.04 12.84 -19.24
C GLU A 77 19.53 11.57 -19.94
N ASP A 78 18.50 11.75 -20.77
CA ASP A 78 17.93 10.68 -21.58
C ASP A 78 18.65 10.63 -22.95
N PHE A 79 19.02 9.44 -23.42
CA PHE A 79 19.58 9.20 -24.76
C PHE A 79 18.59 8.37 -25.58
N THR A 80 17.85 9.04 -26.46
CA THR A 80 16.82 8.40 -27.29
C THR A 80 17.25 8.37 -28.74
N VAL A 81 17.06 7.22 -29.37
CA VAL A 81 17.35 7.01 -30.79
C VAL A 81 16.07 6.74 -31.55
N LEU A 82 16.02 7.25 -32.78
CA LEU A 82 14.92 7.08 -33.71
C LEU A 82 15.47 6.42 -34.97
N TYR A 83 14.90 5.28 -35.34
CA TYR A 83 15.23 4.57 -36.56
C TYR A 83 13.98 4.41 -37.40
N ARG A 84 14.06 4.77 -38.67
CA ARG A 84 13.00 4.54 -39.66
C ARG A 84 13.50 3.64 -40.77
N TRP A 85 12.66 2.72 -41.21
CA TRP A 85 12.94 1.86 -42.35
C TRP A 85 11.68 1.52 -43.15
N PRO A 86 11.82 1.11 -44.42
CA PRO A 86 10.68 0.67 -45.23
C PRO A 86 9.99 -0.56 -44.63
N HIS A 87 8.66 -0.52 -44.54
CA HIS A 87 7.84 -1.61 -43.99
C HIS A 87 8.05 -2.94 -44.75
N ALA A 88 8.36 -2.87 -46.05
CA ALA A 88 8.67 -4.03 -46.89
C ALA A 88 9.74 -4.96 -46.30
N LEU A 89 10.66 -4.43 -45.48
CA LEU A 89 11.69 -5.22 -44.80
C LEU A 89 11.14 -6.17 -43.72
N LEU A 90 10.00 -5.81 -43.11
CA LEU A 90 9.29 -6.60 -42.10
C LEU A 90 7.82 -6.82 -42.49
N GLY A 91 7.56 -7.03 -43.79
CA GLY A 91 6.19 -7.14 -44.32
C GLY A 91 5.35 -8.27 -43.70
N ASN A 92 6.00 -9.31 -43.19
CA ASN A 92 5.34 -10.44 -42.52
C ASN A 92 5.06 -10.19 -41.03
N ALA A 93 5.57 -9.09 -40.45
CA ALA A 93 5.42 -8.82 -39.03
C ALA A 93 4.02 -8.24 -38.73
N PRO A 94 3.27 -8.82 -37.78
CA PRO A 94 1.99 -8.29 -37.37
C PRO A 94 2.12 -6.83 -36.92
N ALA A 95 1.09 -6.03 -37.17
CA ALA A 95 1.11 -4.62 -36.81
C ALA A 95 1.36 -4.45 -35.30
N PRO A 96 2.19 -3.48 -34.88
CA PRO A 96 2.37 -3.18 -33.47
C PRO A 96 1.03 -2.91 -32.81
N GLN A 97 0.65 -3.77 -31.88
CA GLN A 97 -0.49 -3.49 -31.02
C GLN A 97 -0.06 -2.46 -30.00
N THR A 98 -0.39 -1.20 -30.27
CA THR A 98 -0.33 -0.16 -29.24
C THR A 98 -1.39 -0.50 -28.21
N THR A 99 -0.98 -1.08 -27.10
CA THR A 99 -1.86 -1.39 -25.96
C THR A 99 -2.20 -0.10 -25.21
N ASN A 100 -2.89 0.81 -25.89
CA ASN A 100 -3.55 1.91 -25.21
C ASN A 100 -4.75 1.32 -24.45
N ILE A 101 -4.53 1.03 -23.16
CA ILE A 101 -5.56 0.47 -22.27
C ILE A 101 -6.84 1.32 -22.33
N PHE A 102 -6.71 2.64 -22.49
CA PHE A 102 -7.84 3.57 -22.59
C PHE A 102 -8.61 3.46 -23.91
N SER A 103 -7.96 3.20 -25.04
CA SER A 103 -8.68 3.02 -26.32
C SER A 103 -9.49 1.72 -26.31
N HIS A 104 -8.97 0.65 -25.72
CA HIS A 104 -9.72 -0.59 -25.52
C HIS A 104 -10.87 -0.46 -24.51
N LEU A 105 -10.77 0.47 -23.54
CA LEU A 105 -11.82 0.73 -22.56
C LEU A 105 -12.98 1.54 -23.13
N LEU A 106 -12.70 2.52 -24.00
CA LEU A 106 -13.70 3.43 -24.58
C LEU A 106 -14.31 2.91 -25.90
N LEU A 107 -13.58 2.09 -26.67
CA LEU A 107 -14.03 1.47 -27.92
C LEU A 107 -13.88 -0.06 -27.79
N PRO A 108 -14.82 -0.75 -27.13
CA PRO A 108 -14.67 -2.17 -26.84
C PRO A 108 -14.72 -3.00 -28.13
N SER A 109 -13.63 -3.72 -28.39
CA SER A 109 -13.64 -4.92 -29.24
C SER A 109 -14.66 -5.94 -28.68
N THR A 110 -15.20 -6.81 -29.53
CA THR A 110 -16.16 -7.86 -29.13
C THR A 110 -15.65 -8.73 -27.96
N SER A 111 -14.33 -8.90 -27.84
CA SER A 111 -13.70 -9.63 -26.73
C SER A 111 -13.68 -8.82 -25.42
N THR A 112 -13.52 -7.50 -25.48
CA THR A 112 -13.48 -6.62 -24.30
C THR A 112 -14.88 -6.44 -23.69
N LEU A 113 -15.93 -6.50 -24.53
CA LEU A 113 -17.33 -6.35 -24.09
C LEU A 113 -17.76 -7.47 -23.14
N LEU A 114 -17.21 -8.67 -23.32
CA LEU A 114 -17.46 -9.87 -22.48
C LEU A 114 -16.98 -9.68 -21.03
N ILE A 115 -15.91 -8.93 -20.82
CA ILE A 115 -15.36 -8.62 -19.47
C ILE A 115 -16.01 -7.36 -18.90
N CYS A 116 -16.31 -6.37 -19.75
CA CYS A 116 -16.89 -5.10 -19.30
C CYS A 116 -18.32 -5.26 -18.74
N PHE A 117 -19.14 -6.11 -19.36
CA PHE A 117 -20.54 -6.30 -18.95
C PHE A 117 -20.73 -6.80 -17.50
N PRO A 118 -20.07 -7.87 -17.03
CA PRO A 118 -20.22 -8.32 -15.64
C PRO A 118 -19.66 -7.31 -14.64
N CYS A 119 -18.56 -6.63 -14.95
CA CYS A 119 -18.00 -5.57 -14.09
C CYS A 119 -18.96 -4.38 -13.95
N LEU A 120 -19.56 -3.94 -15.05
CA LEU A 120 -20.53 -2.85 -15.05
C LEU A 120 -21.81 -3.25 -14.31
N PHE A 121 -22.29 -4.48 -14.50
CA PHE A 121 -23.44 -5.01 -13.76
C PHE A 121 -23.17 -5.05 -12.25
N LEU A 122 -21.98 -5.47 -11.83
CA LEU A 122 -21.59 -5.51 -10.41
C LEU A 122 -21.54 -4.09 -9.82
N ALA A 123 -20.94 -3.14 -10.55
CA ALA A 123 -20.85 -1.74 -10.13
C ALA A 123 -22.25 -1.10 -10.01
N CYS A 124 -23.13 -1.31 -11.00
CA CYS A 124 -24.51 -0.85 -10.95
C CYS A 124 -25.29 -1.50 -9.81
N GLY A 125 -25.12 -2.81 -9.59
CA GLY A 125 -25.74 -3.53 -8.47
C GLY A 125 -25.28 -3.01 -7.12
N TRP A 126 -23.98 -2.74 -6.97
CA TRP A 126 -23.42 -2.15 -5.76
C TRP A 126 -23.93 -0.73 -5.51
N LEU A 127 -23.98 0.13 -6.53
CA LEU A 127 -24.55 1.47 -6.42
C LEU A 127 -26.05 1.45 -6.10
N TYR A 128 -26.79 0.52 -6.69
CA TYR A 128 -28.20 0.31 -6.38
C TYR A 128 -28.39 -0.08 -4.92
N LEU A 129 -27.62 -1.07 -4.43
CA LEU A 129 -27.65 -1.49 -3.04
C LEU A 129 -27.20 -0.37 -2.09
N TRP A 130 -26.18 0.40 -2.47
CA TRP A 130 -25.70 1.56 -1.73
C TRP A 130 -26.82 2.61 -1.55
N LYS A 131 -27.52 2.95 -2.63
CA LYS A 131 -28.64 3.89 -2.59
C LYS A 131 -29.82 3.35 -1.77
N ARG A 132 -30.01 2.03 -1.78
CA ARG A 132 -31.07 1.35 -1.01
C ARG A 132 -30.68 1.02 0.43
N ARG A 133 -29.43 1.26 0.84
CA ARG A 133 -29.05 1.08 2.24
C ARG A 133 -29.89 2.05 3.07
N PRO A 134 -30.70 1.56 4.02
CA PRO A 134 -31.34 2.44 4.97
C PRO A 134 -30.23 3.20 5.70
N GLN A 135 -30.24 4.53 5.59
CA GLN A 135 -29.46 5.38 6.48
C GLN A 135 -29.97 5.08 7.88
N PHE A 136 -29.15 4.40 8.69
CA PHE A 136 -29.34 4.13 10.12
C PHE A 136 -30.81 4.05 10.55
N THR A 137 -31.40 2.86 10.51
CA THR A 137 -32.53 2.58 11.40
C THR A 137 -32.03 2.71 12.84
N PRO A 138 -32.54 3.65 13.67
CA PRO A 138 -32.23 3.65 15.08
C PRO A 138 -32.78 2.35 15.64
N VAL A 139 -31.89 1.41 15.95
CA VAL A 139 -32.24 0.26 16.76
C VAL A 139 -32.55 0.84 18.12
N ASP A 140 -33.81 0.75 18.54
CA ASP A 140 -34.23 1.12 19.89
C ASP A 140 -33.58 0.09 20.82
N VAL A 141 -32.39 0.44 21.33
CA VAL A 141 -31.67 -0.39 22.28
C VAL A 141 -32.48 -0.32 23.57
N ILE A 142 -33.12 -1.44 23.92
CA ILE A 142 -33.73 -1.59 25.23
C ILE A 142 -32.60 -1.47 26.25
N GLU A 143 -32.46 -0.30 26.87
CA GLU A 143 -31.55 -0.08 27.99
C GLU A 143 -31.96 -1.02 29.12
N THR A 144 -31.31 -2.18 29.18
CA THR A 144 -31.42 -3.07 30.33
C THR A 144 -30.55 -2.45 31.43
N ASP A 145 -31.10 -1.46 32.12
CA ASP A 145 -30.48 -0.78 33.27
C ASP A 145 -30.57 -1.65 34.54
N VAL A 146 -30.25 -2.94 34.39
CA VAL A 146 -30.19 -3.88 35.51
C VAL A 146 -28.74 -4.25 35.72
N ILE A 147 -28.08 -3.50 36.60
CA ILE A 147 -26.75 -3.84 37.09
C ILE A 147 -26.85 -5.20 37.81
N PRO A 148 -26.14 -6.26 37.35
CA PRO A 148 -26.19 -7.55 38.02
C PRO A 148 -25.61 -7.44 39.44
N PRO A 149 -26.20 -8.11 40.44
CA PRO A 149 -25.78 -7.99 41.84
C PRO A 149 -24.36 -8.53 42.11
N ASP A 150 -23.82 -9.34 41.19
CA ASP A 150 -22.50 -9.96 41.31
C ASP A 150 -21.35 -9.07 40.81
N TYR A 151 -21.65 -7.87 40.30
CA TYR A 151 -20.61 -6.99 39.77
C TYR A 151 -19.74 -6.42 40.89
N THR A 152 -18.42 -6.51 40.70
CA THR A 152 -17.46 -5.85 41.57
C THR A 152 -17.37 -4.36 41.21
N PRO A 153 -16.99 -3.48 42.16
CA PRO A 153 -16.93 -2.04 41.89
C PRO A 153 -15.94 -1.68 40.78
N GLY A 154 -14.87 -2.46 40.57
CA GLY A 154 -13.99 -2.30 39.42
C GLY A 154 -14.65 -2.64 38.09
N VAL A 155 -15.51 -3.66 38.05
CA VAL A 155 -16.30 -4.00 36.85
C VAL A 155 -17.36 -2.94 36.56
N LEU A 156 -18.02 -2.38 37.58
CA LEU A 156 -18.96 -1.26 37.39
C LEU A 156 -18.28 -0.04 36.77
N ARG A 157 -17.03 0.23 37.19
CA ARG A 157 -16.24 1.30 36.60
C ARG A 157 -15.80 1.00 35.17
N LEU A 158 -15.39 -0.24 34.90
CA LEU A 158 -15.08 -0.70 33.55
C LEU A 158 -16.28 -0.52 32.63
N ASP A 159 -17.48 -0.86 33.08
CA ASP A 159 -18.69 -0.70 32.28
C ASP A 159 -19.00 0.78 32.00
N ALA A 160 -18.91 1.64 33.03
CA ALA A 160 -19.19 3.07 32.89
C ALA A 160 -18.14 3.85 32.05
N LYS A 161 -16.88 3.40 32.03
CA LYS A 161 -15.78 4.11 31.34
C LYS A 161 -15.21 3.37 30.14
N LEU A 162 -15.65 2.13 29.92
CA LEU A 162 -15.10 1.19 28.93
C LEU A 162 -13.58 0.97 29.06
N VAL A 163 -13.00 1.24 30.23
CA VAL A 163 -11.56 1.11 30.52
C VAL A 163 -11.35 0.60 31.96
N TYR A 164 -10.49 -0.40 32.13
CA TYR A 164 -10.03 -0.87 33.43
C TYR A 164 -8.77 -0.10 33.85
N ASP A 165 -8.91 0.82 34.81
CA ASP A 165 -7.81 1.64 35.33
C ASP A 165 -7.37 1.19 36.74
N ASP A 166 -6.26 1.74 37.23
CA ASP A 166 -5.73 1.46 38.57
C ASP A 166 -6.77 1.72 39.68
N LYS A 167 -7.70 2.65 39.43
CA LYS A 167 -8.80 2.97 40.35
C LYS A 167 -9.84 1.84 40.41
N GLY A 168 -10.15 1.22 39.27
CA GLY A 168 -10.99 0.02 39.20
C GLY A 168 -10.36 -1.16 39.92
N PHE A 169 -9.06 -1.39 39.70
CA PHE A 169 -8.30 -2.41 40.42
C PHE A 169 -8.31 -2.19 41.94
N CYS A 170 -7.98 -0.98 42.40
CA CYS A 170 -8.00 -0.66 43.84
C CYS A 170 -9.39 -0.83 44.45
N ALA A 171 -10.46 -0.49 43.72
CA ALA A 171 -11.83 -0.69 44.20
C ALA A 171 -12.16 -2.18 44.41
N ASP A 172 -11.70 -3.05 43.51
CA ASP A 172 -11.87 -4.50 43.65
C ASP A 172 -11.09 -5.05 44.84
N ILE A 173 -9.84 -4.60 45.05
CA ILE A 173 -9.02 -5.01 46.20
C ILE A 173 -9.68 -4.60 47.52
N VAL A 174 -10.16 -3.35 47.63
CA VAL A 174 -10.89 -2.88 48.83
C VAL A 174 -12.16 -3.70 49.06
N ASN A 175 -12.92 -4.00 48.00
CA ASN A 175 -14.12 -4.84 48.10
C ASN A 175 -13.80 -6.26 48.62
N LEU A 176 -12.67 -6.85 48.19
CA LEU A 176 -12.21 -8.15 48.67
C LEU A 176 -11.77 -8.12 50.15
N ILE A 177 -11.18 -7.02 50.61
CA ILE A 177 -10.83 -6.81 52.02
C ILE A 177 -12.09 -6.68 52.87
N VAL A 178 -13.08 -5.89 52.44
CA VAL A 178 -14.38 -5.73 53.14
C VAL A 178 -15.14 -7.05 53.20
N LYS A 179 -15.10 -7.86 52.13
CA LYS A 179 -15.67 -9.21 52.10
C LYS A 179 -14.85 -10.24 52.92
N GLY A 180 -13.74 -9.83 53.51
CA GLY A 180 -12.88 -10.68 54.36
C GLY A 180 -12.17 -11.81 53.62
N LYS A 181 -12.01 -11.69 52.29
CA LYS A 181 -11.31 -12.69 51.47
C LYS A 181 -9.81 -12.41 51.37
N ILE A 182 -9.38 -11.18 51.60
CA ILE A 182 -7.98 -10.74 51.59
C ILE A 182 -7.68 -9.93 52.86
N HIS A 183 -6.49 -10.10 53.42
CA HIS A 183 -5.95 -9.31 54.53
C HIS A 183 -4.66 -8.61 54.10
N LEU A 184 -4.38 -7.46 54.70
CA LEU A 184 -3.13 -6.73 54.54
C LEU A 184 -2.25 -7.03 55.75
N GLU A 185 -1.07 -7.59 55.52
CA GLU A 185 -0.06 -7.76 56.56
C GLU A 185 1.12 -6.81 56.28
N ASP A 186 1.52 -6.07 57.30
CA ASP A 186 2.65 -5.15 57.21
C ASP A 186 3.97 -5.92 57.33
N GLN A 187 4.79 -5.86 56.29
CA GLN A 187 6.15 -6.39 56.37
C GLN A 187 7.08 -5.27 56.86
N TYR A 188 7.33 -5.26 58.17
CA TYR A 188 8.15 -4.25 58.87
C TYR A 188 9.54 -4.03 58.26
N ASP A 189 10.10 -5.01 57.56
CA ASP A 189 11.45 -4.97 57.01
C ASP A 189 11.59 -4.11 55.73
N LYS A 190 10.50 -3.89 54.98
CA LYS A 190 10.56 -3.23 53.66
C LYS A 190 9.58 -2.08 53.44
N ASN A 191 8.81 -1.70 54.46
CA ASN A 191 7.71 -0.72 54.32
C ASN A 191 6.75 -1.08 53.16
N GLN A 192 6.50 -2.39 52.99
CA GLN A 192 5.65 -2.96 51.95
C GLN A 192 4.49 -3.70 52.62
N GLN A 193 3.30 -3.57 52.03
CA GLN A 193 2.11 -4.30 52.46
C GLN A 193 1.90 -5.51 51.55
N ILE A 194 1.70 -6.68 52.15
CA ILE A 194 1.46 -7.91 51.42
C ILE A 194 -0.02 -8.29 51.52
N LEU A 195 -0.61 -8.65 50.38
CA LEU A 195 -1.98 -9.17 50.33
C LEU A 195 -1.97 -10.67 50.59
N ILE A 196 -2.64 -11.10 51.66
CA ILE A 196 -2.73 -12.51 52.04
C ILE A 196 -4.18 -12.97 51.83
N ARG A 197 -4.34 -14.04 51.06
CA ARG A 197 -5.65 -14.70 50.89
C ARG A 197 -6.07 -15.34 52.21
N VAL A 198 -7.26 -15.00 52.68
CA VAL A 198 -7.84 -15.64 53.86
C VAL A 198 -8.37 -17.01 53.44
N ASN A 199 -7.71 -18.09 53.86
CA ASN A 199 -8.20 -19.45 53.67
C ASN A 199 -9.37 -19.69 54.63
N GLU A 200 -10.51 -20.17 54.12
CA GLU A 200 -11.69 -20.56 54.89
C GLU A 200 -11.32 -21.72 55.84
N GLY A 201 -10.85 -21.37 57.04
CA GLY A 201 -10.32 -22.30 58.03
C GLY A 201 -9.46 -21.65 59.12
N ALA A 202 -8.96 -20.43 58.92
CA ALA A 202 -8.26 -19.68 59.97
C ALA A 202 -9.24 -18.85 60.80
N THR A 203 -9.54 -19.32 62.01
CA THR A 203 -10.35 -18.65 63.02
C THR A 203 -9.76 -17.28 63.41
N ARG A 204 -10.64 -16.26 63.45
CA ARG A 204 -10.35 -14.92 63.98
C ARG A 204 -9.92 -15.00 65.45
N ASN A 205 -8.65 -14.72 65.75
CA ASN A 205 -8.25 -14.21 67.07
C ASN A 205 -8.28 -12.67 67.02
N ASN A 206 -9.48 -12.10 67.08
CA ASN A 206 -9.65 -10.66 67.30
C ASN A 206 -9.43 -10.37 68.80
N ALA A 207 -8.17 -10.36 69.24
CA ALA A 207 -7.77 -9.65 70.46
C ALA A 207 -7.25 -8.27 70.04
N VAL A 208 -8.16 -7.39 69.59
CA VAL A 208 -7.87 -5.96 69.58
C VAL A 208 -8.11 -5.47 71.00
N LEU A 209 -7.01 -5.27 71.71
CA LEU A 209 -6.94 -4.55 72.97
C LEU A 209 -7.55 -3.16 72.74
N LEU A 210 -8.73 -2.92 73.29
CA LEU A 210 -9.23 -1.57 73.50
C LEU A 210 -8.32 -0.92 74.56
N PRO A 211 -7.68 0.23 74.30
CA PRO A 211 -7.05 0.99 75.36
C PRO A 211 -8.16 1.52 76.28
N ALA A 212 -8.07 1.20 77.56
CA ALA A 212 -8.88 1.78 78.61
C ALA A 212 -8.22 3.11 79.04
N GLU A 213 -8.93 4.23 78.88
CA GLU A 213 -8.78 5.46 79.67
C GLU A 213 -10.19 6.09 79.74
N GLN A 214 -10.84 6.18 80.91
CA GLN A 214 -10.71 7.20 81.98
C GLN A 214 -10.93 8.64 81.50
#